data_AF-A0A553SLZ0-F1
#
_entry.id   AF-A0A553SLZ0-F1
#
_cell.length_a   1.000
_cell.length_b   1.000
_cell.length_c   1.000
_cell.angle_alpha   90.00
_cell.angle_beta   90.00
_cell.angle_gamma   90.00
#
_symmetry.space_group_name_H-M   'P 1'
#
loop_
_entity.id
_entity.type
_entity.pdbx_description
1 polymer ?
#
loop_
_entity_poly.entity_id
_entity_poly.type
_entity_poly.pdbx_seq_one_letter_code
_entity_poly.pdbx_strand_id
1 'polypeptide(L)'
;MSEKLKKKELSQLVQANLMKRNSLQSEVLPFFYKMIGEVCKEKYPNTIKQMLQLSLRNPFPYQDLSKIQQDFKKQFSKEDCLNGELNTYWMMISSSLNFLLKGKSISIAPKSIAWLKMSFFDIFPQYQFLEPHLEKYPYLYKEYVHFNNARFFILFYIYLQSSTIQNKNY
;
A
#
# COMPACT_ATOMS: atom_id res chain seq x y z
N MET A 1 22.05 12.67 -21.42
CA MET A 1 22.57 11.29 -21.54
C MET A 1 21.47 10.42 -22.14
N SER A 2 21.62 9.96 -23.38
CA SER A 2 20.51 9.46 -24.21
C SER A 2 20.04 8.06 -23.83
N GLU A 3 18.76 7.77 -24.04
CA GLU A 3 18.10 6.49 -23.78
C GLU A 3 18.77 5.30 -24.48
N LYS A 4 19.45 5.56 -25.61
CA LYS A 4 20.31 4.60 -26.31
C LYS A 4 21.48 4.10 -25.46
N LEU A 5 22.05 4.97 -24.62
CA LEU A 5 23.19 4.63 -23.76
C LEU A 5 22.77 3.65 -22.66
N LYS A 6 21.62 3.90 -22.02
CA LYS A 6 21.03 3.01 -21.00
C LYS A 6 20.68 1.63 -21.56
N LYS A 7 20.14 1.56 -22.79
CA LYS A 7 19.84 0.28 -23.46
C LYS A 7 21.11 -0.53 -23.75
N LYS A 8 22.21 0.13 -24.10
CA LYS A 8 23.50 -0.53 -24.37
C LYS A 8 24.11 -1.11 -23.09
N GLU A 9 24.10 -0.35 -22.00
CA GLU A 9 24.58 -0.80 -20.69
C GLU A 9 23.77 -1.98 -20.14
N LEU A 10 22.43 -1.92 -20.29
CA LEU A 10 21.55 -3.02 -19.90
C LEU A 10 21.84 -4.29 -20.72
N SER A 11 22.06 -4.16 -22.03
CA SER A 11 22.42 -5.28 -22.90
C SER A 11 23.76 -5.94 -22.49
N GLN A 12 24.76 -5.13 -22.12
CA GLN A 12 26.06 -5.61 -21.67
C GLN A 12 25.99 -6.34 -20.32
N LEU A 13 25.24 -5.79 -19.35
CA LEU A 13 24.96 -6.44 -18.07
C LEU A 13 24.18 -7.75 -18.22
N VAL A 14 23.31 -7.82 -19.21
CA VAL A 14 22.53 -9.02 -19.55
C VAL A 14 23.44 -10.11 -20.14
N GLN A 15 24.33 -9.77 -21.07
CA GLN A 15 25.28 -10.73 -21.63
C GLN A 15 26.27 -11.28 -20.59
N ALA A 16 26.75 -10.42 -19.67
CA ALA A 16 27.63 -10.85 -18.59
C ALA A 16 26.93 -11.82 -17.60
N ASN A 17 25.62 -11.71 -17.43
CA ASN A 17 24.83 -12.61 -16.58
C ASN A 17 24.43 -13.93 -17.28
N LEU A 18 24.21 -13.91 -18.60
CA LEU A 18 23.88 -15.08 -19.41
C LEU A 18 25.00 -16.13 -19.40
N MET A 19 26.25 -15.68 -19.50
CA MET A 19 27.44 -16.56 -19.46
C MET A 19 27.59 -17.33 -18.13
N LYS A 20 26.92 -16.90 -17.05
CA LYS A 20 27.02 -17.52 -15.71
C LYS A 20 25.90 -18.49 -15.36
N ARG A 21 24.85 -18.66 -16.20
CA ARG A 21 23.60 -19.37 -15.82
C ARG A 21 23.15 -20.42 -16.83
N ASN A 22 24.02 -21.32 -17.25
CA ASN A 22 23.69 -22.45 -18.13
C ASN A 22 22.80 -23.55 -17.48
N SER A 23 21.90 -23.22 -16.54
CA SER A 23 21.03 -24.24 -15.91
C SER A 23 19.64 -23.77 -15.48
N LEU A 24 19.17 -22.58 -15.89
CA LEU A 24 17.75 -22.23 -15.69
C LEU A 24 16.99 -22.47 -17.01
N GLN A 25 16.05 -23.42 -16.97
CA GLN A 25 15.22 -23.88 -18.09
C GLN A 25 14.75 -22.74 -19.00
N SER A 26 14.76 -22.98 -20.31
CA SER A 26 14.56 -22.01 -21.40
C SER A 26 13.31 -21.13 -21.33
N GLU A 27 12.31 -21.49 -20.52
CA GLU A 27 11.07 -20.73 -20.33
C GLU A 27 11.15 -19.70 -19.20
N VAL A 28 12.02 -19.95 -18.22
CA VAL A 28 12.18 -19.10 -17.02
C VAL A 28 12.89 -17.79 -17.38
N LEU A 29 13.83 -17.85 -18.32
CA LEU A 29 14.65 -16.72 -18.73
C LEU A 29 13.87 -15.63 -19.50
N PRO A 30 13.03 -15.96 -20.51
CA PRO A 30 12.11 -15.00 -21.13
C PRO A 30 11.17 -14.33 -20.13
N PHE A 31 10.66 -15.10 -19.15
CA PHE A 31 9.83 -14.54 -18.07
C PHE A 31 10.61 -13.54 -17.22
N PHE A 32 11.83 -13.86 -16.79
CA PHE A 32 12.69 -12.93 -16.05
C PHE A 32 12.99 -11.65 -16.84
N TYR A 33 13.28 -11.75 -18.14
CA TYR A 33 13.52 -10.56 -18.97
C TYR A 33 12.27 -9.70 -19.13
N LYS A 34 11.10 -10.33 -19.30
CA LYS A 34 9.82 -9.61 -19.31
C LYS A 34 9.62 -8.87 -17.99
N MET A 35 9.84 -9.54 -16.86
CA MET A 35 9.70 -8.94 -15.52
C MET A 35 10.65 -7.77 -15.30
N ILE A 36 11.94 -7.93 -15.65
CA ILE A 36 12.92 -6.83 -15.58
C ILE A 36 12.47 -5.66 -16.47
N GLY A 37 12.01 -5.96 -17.70
CA GLY A 37 11.49 -4.96 -18.62
C GLY A 37 10.31 -4.17 -18.04
N GLU A 38 9.36 -4.83 -17.38
CA GLU A 38 8.23 -4.17 -16.73
C GLU A 38 8.67 -3.34 -15.50
N VAL A 39 9.56 -3.88 -14.66
CA VAL A 39 10.11 -3.14 -13.51
C VAL A 39 10.88 -1.90 -13.96
N CYS A 40 11.62 -1.97 -15.06
CA CYS A 40 12.34 -0.83 -15.61
C CYS A 40 11.41 0.24 -16.22
N LYS A 41 10.18 -0.11 -16.60
CA LYS A 41 9.16 0.84 -17.07
C LYS A 41 8.43 1.53 -15.92
N GLU A 42 8.36 0.91 -14.75
CA GLU A 42 7.77 1.52 -13.56
C GLU A 42 8.53 2.79 -13.19
N LYS A 43 7.80 3.89 -13.02
CA LYS A 43 8.39 5.20 -12.75
C LYS A 43 8.88 5.32 -11.31
N TYR A 44 8.24 4.59 -10.38
CA TYR A 44 8.53 4.65 -8.95
C TYR A 44 8.80 3.26 -8.35
N PRO A 45 9.84 2.55 -8.83
CA PRO A 45 10.06 1.15 -8.49
C PRO A 45 10.36 0.93 -7.01
N ASN A 46 11.01 1.89 -6.35
CA ASN A 46 11.26 1.83 -4.90
C ASN A 46 9.96 1.95 -4.09
N THR A 47 9.03 2.82 -4.49
CA THR A 47 7.72 2.96 -3.83
C THR A 47 6.90 1.70 -4.00
N ILE A 48 6.85 1.15 -5.22
CA ILE A 48 6.16 -0.12 -5.50
C ILE A 48 6.80 -1.29 -4.73
N LYS A 49 8.14 -1.33 -4.61
CA LYS A 49 8.83 -2.34 -3.79
C LYS A 49 8.35 -2.28 -2.33
N GLN A 50 8.28 -1.09 -1.74
CA GLN A 50 7.78 -0.92 -0.37
C GLN A 50 6.33 -1.41 -0.25
N MET A 51 5.47 -1.06 -1.21
CA MET A 51 4.08 -1.52 -1.25
C MET A 51 3.93 -3.04 -1.35
N LEU A 52 4.74 -3.70 -2.17
CA LEU A 52 4.73 -5.16 -2.32
C LEU A 52 5.17 -5.90 -1.05
N GLN A 53 5.95 -5.25 -0.20
CA GLN A 53 6.36 -5.79 1.10
C GLN A 53 5.26 -5.66 2.17
N LEU A 54 4.21 -4.87 1.92
CA LEU A 54 3.08 -4.73 2.85
C LEU A 54 2.13 -5.93 2.71
N SER A 55 2.10 -6.78 3.74
CA SER A 55 1.08 -7.82 3.88
C SER A 55 -0.04 -7.33 4.79
N LEU A 56 -1.20 -6.97 4.23
CA LEU A 56 -2.40 -6.55 4.98
C LEU A 56 -3.34 -7.73 5.27
N ARG A 57 -2.77 -8.91 5.57
CA ARG A 57 -3.51 -10.18 5.75
C ARG A 57 -3.41 -10.73 7.17
N ASN A 58 -2.89 -9.95 8.10
CA ASN A 58 -2.82 -10.37 9.48
C ASN A 58 -4.24 -10.54 10.06
N PRO A 59 -4.42 -11.41 11.07
CA PRO A 59 -5.70 -11.57 11.73
C PRO A 59 -6.23 -10.25 12.29
N PHE A 60 -7.55 -10.04 12.18
CA PHE A 60 -8.20 -8.87 12.73
C PHE A 60 -8.14 -8.90 14.28
N PRO A 61 -7.87 -7.77 14.96
CA PRO A 61 -7.53 -7.74 16.39
C PRO A 61 -8.77 -7.80 17.30
N TYR A 62 -9.60 -8.84 17.17
CA TYR A 62 -10.87 -8.95 17.90
C TYR A 62 -10.72 -8.90 19.42
N GLN A 63 -9.64 -9.47 19.97
CA GLN A 63 -9.40 -9.49 21.42
C GLN A 63 -9.22 -8.07 21.98
N ASP A 64 -8.37 -7.28 21.33
CA ASP A 64 -8.14 -5.88 21.72
C ASP A 64 -9.40 -5.02 21.56
N LEU A 65 -10.16 -5.22 20.48
CA LEU A 65 -11.41 -4.49 20.26
C LEU A 65 -12.48 -4.84 21.30
N SER A 66 -12.58 -6.11 21.70
CA SER A 66 -13.47 -6.52 22.80
C SER A 66 -13.07 -5.87 24.12
N LYS A 67 -11.76 -5.77 24.40
CA LYS A 67 -11.25 -5.09 25.59
C LYS A 67 -11.56 -3.59 25.57
N ILE A 68 -11.38 -2.91 24.44
CA ILE A 68 -11.74 -1.49 24.26
C ILE A 68 -13.21 -1.25 24.59
N GLN A 69 -14.10 -2.12 24.10
CA GLN A 69 -15.54 -2.01 24.38
C GLN A 69 -15.87 -2.15 25.87
N GLN A 70 -15.07 -2.91 26.63
CA GLN A 70 -15.21 -3.04 28.07
C GLN A 70 -14.62 -1.82 28.80
N ASP A 71 -13.38 -1.46 28.48
CA ASP A 71 -12.62 -0.38 29.12
C ASP A 71 -13.30 0.99 28.92
N PHE A 72 -13.95 1.20 27.77
CA PHE A 72 -14.65 2.44 27.42
C PHE A 72 -16.16 2.26 27.25
N LYS A 73 -16.77 1.30 27.94
CA LYS A 73 -18.19 0.97 27.81
C LYS A 73 -19.13 2.18 27.90
N LYS A 74 -18.77 3.20 28.69
CA LYS A 74 -19.60 4.42 28.90
C LYS A 74 -19.53 5.40 27.73
N GLN A 75 -18.51 5.30 26.89
CA GLN A 75 -18.29 6.16 25.74
C GLN A 75 -18.97 5.62 24.48
N PHE A 76 -19.26 4.32 24.44
CA PHE A 76 -19.97 3.69 23.32
C PHE A 76 -21.48 3.92 23.38
N SER A 77 -22.06 4.26 22.22
CA SER A 77 -23.50 4.19 21.97
C SER A 77 -23.93 2.75 21.66
N LYS A 78 -25.25 2.50 21.55
CA LYS A 78 -25.76 1.18 21.11
C LYS A 78 -25.58 0.97 19.61
N GLU A 79 -25.50 2.07 18.88
CA GLU A 79 -25.39 2.12 17.42
C GLU A 79 -23.94 1.95 16.96
N ASP A 80 -22.97 2.17 17.85
CA ASP A 80 -21.55 2.07 17.56
C ASP A 80 -21.13 0.64 17.20
N CYS A 81 -20.45 0.50 16.07
CA CYS A 81 -19.95 -0.77 15.58
C CYS A 81 -18.45 -0.68 15.25
N LEU A 82 -17.63 -0.48 16.29
CA LEU A 82 -16.18 -0.29 16.15
C LEU A 82 -15.52 -1.34 15.24
N ASN A 83 -15.87 -2.62 15.39
CA ASN A 83 -15.35 -3.69 14.56
C ASN A 83 -15.70 -3.49 13.07
N GLY A 84 -16.96 -3.16 12.78
CA GLY A 84 -17.44 -2.97 11.42
C GLY A 84 -16.86 -1.73 10.75
N GLU A 85 -16.76 -0.63 11.49
CA GLU A 85 -16.24 0.64 10.99
C GLU A 85 -14.72 0.58 10.80
N LEU A 86 -13.98 -0.04 11.73
CA LEU A 86 -12.55 -0.26 11.57
C LEU A 86 -12.27 -1.20 10.39
N ASN A 87 -13.05 -2.28 10.24
CA ASN A 87 -12.94 -3.16 9.09
C ASN A 87 -13.24 -2.43 7.78
N THR A 88 -14.25 -1.55 7.77
CA THR A 88 -14.56 -0.72 6.59
C THR A 88 -13.41 0.20 6.22
N TYR A 89 -12.79 0.85 7.22
CA TYR A 89 -11.62 1.70 7.03
C TYR A 89 -10.43 0.93 6.44
N TRP A 90 -10.11 -0.23 7.02
CA TRP A 90 -9.02 -1.09 6.57
C TRP A 90 -9.26 -1.71 5.20
N MET A 91 -10.48 -2.15 4.90
CA MET A 91 -10.87 -2.65 3.58
C MET A 91 -10.65 -1.61 2.48
N MET A 92 -10.93 -0.34 2.75
CA MET A 92 -10.73 0.75 1.80
C MET A 92 -9.22 0.93 1.49
N ILE A 93 -8.35 0.86 2.50
CA ILE A 93 -6.89 0.90 2.33
C ILE A 93 -6.41 -0.32 1.52
N SER A 94 -6.79 -1.53 1.94
CA SER A 94 -6.40 -2.78 1.27
C SER A 94 -6.85 -2.85 -0.18
N SER A 95 -8.08 -2.40 -0.46
CA SER A 95 -8.61 -2.35 -1.83
C SER A 95 -7.80 -1.39 -2.68
N SER A 96 -7.52 -0.18 -2.16
CA SER A 96 -6.73 0.83 -2.85
C SER A 96 -5.32 0.34 -3.16
N LEU A 97 -4.66 -0.31 -2.18
CA LEU A 97 -3.35 -0.96 -2.40
C LEU A 97 -3.41 -1.99 -3.53
N ASN A 98 -4.40 -2.87 -3.52
CA ASN A 98 -4.58 -3.89 -4.54
C ASN A 98 -4.84 -3.30 -5.94
N PHE A 99 -5.58 -2.19 -6.04
CA PHE A 99 -5.76 -1.48 -7.32
C PHE A 99 -4.44 -0.91 -7.84
N LEU A 100 -3.64 -0.28 -6.97
CA LEU A 100 -2.33 0.25 -7.35
C LEU A 100 -1.38 -0.87 -7.81
N LEU A 101 -1.27 -1.96 -7.05
CA LEU A 101 -0.40 -3.09 -7.37
C LEU A 101 -0.80 -3.81 -8.66
N LYS A 102 -2.05 -3.70 -9.08
CA LYS A 102 -2.55 -4.21 -10.37
C LYS A 102 -2.36 -3.23 -11.54
N GLY A 103 -1.69 -2.10 -11.32
CA GLY A 103 -1.51 -1.05 -12.33
C GLY A 103 -2.80 -0.29 -12.67
N LYS A 104 -3.83 -0.39 -11.84
CA LYS A 104 -5.15 0.22 -12.05
C LYS A 104 -5.34 1.50 -11.23
N SER A 105 -4.29 2.32 -11.12
CA SER A 105 -4.32 3.51 -10.27
C SER A 105 -5.36 4.55 -10.68
N ILE A 106 -5.66 4.65 -11.98
CA ILE A 106 -6.70 5.54 -12.55
C ILE A 106 -8.11 5.09 -12.12
N SER A 107 -8.29 3.85 -11.66
CA SER A 107 -9.59 3.30 -11.25
C SER A 107 -9.93 3.55 -9.78
N ILE A 108 -9.06 4.19 -8.99
CA ILE A 108 -9.38 4.53 -7.60
C ILE A 108 -10.34 5.71 -7.59
N ALA A 109 -11.54 5.51 -7.04
CA ALA A 109 -12.57 6.54 -6.99
C ALA A 109 -12.09 7.77 -6.19
N PRO A 110 -12.42 9.01 -6.61
CA PRO A 110 -12.06 10.23 -5.87
C PRO A 110 -12.49 10.22 -4.40
N LYS A 111 -13.66 9.64 -4.11
CA LYS A 111 -14.15 9.44 -2.73
C LYS A 111 -13.20 8.58 -1.89
N SER A 112 -12.65 7.51 -2.46
CA SER A 112 -11.66 6.66 -1.80
C SER A 112 -10.36 7.44 -1.53
N ILE A 113 -9.93 8.29 -2.46
CA ILE A 113 -8.76 9.16 -2.25
C ILE A 113 -9.01 10.17 -1.13
N ALA A 114 -10.21 10.76 -1.06
CA ALA A 114 -10.58 11.65 0.03
C ALA A 114 -10.54 10.94 1.39
N TRP A 115 -11.06 9.71 1.47
CA TRP A 115 -10.99 8.89 2.68
C TRP A 115 -9.56 8.52 3.07
N LEU A 116 -8.70 8.19 2.11
CA LEU A 116 -7.28 7.89 2.39
C LEU A 116 -6.56 9.08 3.03
N LYS A 117 -6.98 10.31 2.75
CA LYS A 117 -6.40 11.52 3.36
C LYS A 117 -6.81 11.71 4.83
N MET A 118 -7.82 10.99 5.30
CA MET A 118 -8.35 11.09 6.65
C MET A 118 -7.86 9.91 7.51
N SER A 119 -7.64 10.17 8.80
CA SER A 119 -7.44 9.11 9.79
C SER A 119 -8.76 8.37 10.05
N PHE A 120 -8.69 7.24 10.75
CA PHE A 120 -9.88 6.55 11.24
C PHE A 120 -10.76 7.47 12.09
N PHE A 121 -10.14 8.28 12.97
CA PHE A 121 -10.84 9.15 13.92
C PHE A 121 -11.42 10.41 13.28
N ASP A 122 -10.91 10.82 12.11
CA ASP A 122 -11.53 11.89 11.32
C ASP A 122 -12.82 11.40 10.63
N ILE A 123 -12.85 10.12 10.21
CA ILE A 123 -14.00 9.52 9.52
C ILE A 123 -15.08 9.11 10.53
N PHE A 124 -14.66 8.58 11.68
CA PHE A 124 -15.52 8.10 12.75
C PHE A 124 -15.23 8.86 14.04
N PRO A 125 -15.68 10.13 14.14
CA PRO A 125 -15.33 11.02 15.24
C PRO A 125 -15.82 10.53 16.60
N GLN A 126 -16.85 9.67 16.64
CA GLN A 126 -17.33 9.06 17.88
C GLN A 126 -16.24 8.27 18.62
N TYR A 127 -15.19 7.81 17.92
CA TYR A 127 -14.08 7.07 18.53
C TYR A 127 -12.86 7.92 18.87
N GLN A 128 -12.90 9.25 18.75
CA GLN A 128 -11.76 10.12 19.07
C GLN A 128 -11.22 9.92 20.49
N PHE A 129 -12.07 9.53 21.44
CA PHE A 129 -11.65 9.22 22.81
C PHE A 129 -10.61 8.07 22.88
N LEU A 130 -10.56 7.19 21.88
CA LEU A 130 -9.67 6.03 21.84
C LEU A 130 -8.25 6.39 21.34
N GLU A 131 -8.13 7.41 20.51
CA GLU A 131 -6.87 7.79 19.85
C GLU A 131 -5.67 7.91 20.82
N PRO A 132 -5.75 8.66 21.94
CA PRO A 132 -4.65 8.79 22.89
C PRO A 132 -4.37 7.52 23.71
N HIS A 133 -5.11 6.43 23.48
CA HIS A 133 -5.04 5.20 24.26
C HIS A 133 -4.74 3.96 23.42
N LEU A 134 -4.59 4.11 22.10
CA LEU A 134 -4.34 3.01 21.16
C LEU A 134 -3.17 2.11 21.58
N GLU A 135 -2.08 2.69 22.09
CA GLU A 135 -0.88 1.97 22.51
C GLU A 135 -1.12 0.94 23.63
N LYS A 136 -2.23 1.06 24.39
CA LYS A 136 -2.62 0.10 25.42
C LYS A 136 -3.15 -1.23 24.85
N TYR A 137 -3.38 -1.27 23.54
CA TYR A 137 -3.95 -2.40 22.79
C TYR A 137 -2.94 -2.83 21.72
N PRO A 138 -1.96 -3.67 22.06
CA PRO A 138 -0.75 -3.85 21.26
C PRO A 138 -1.01 -4.50 19.89
N TYR A 139 -1.99 -5.41 19.78
CA TYR A 139 -2.32 -6.05 18.50
C TYR A 139 -3.04 -5.06 17.59
N LEU A 140 -4.02 -4.32 18.14
CA LEU A 140 -4.69 -3.26 17.40
C LEU A 140 -3.71 -2.16 16.97
N TYR A 141 -2.86 -1.68 17.87
CA TYR A 141 -1.91 -0.61 17.58
C TYR A 141 -0.94 -1.01 16.48
N LYS A 142 -0.39 -2.23 16.55
CA LYS A 142 0.50 -2.77 15.52
C LYS A 142 -0.19 -2.80 14.15
N GLU A 143 -1.40 -3.34 14.07
CA GLU A 143 -2.15 -3.38 12.81
C GLU A 143 -2.52 -1.98 12.33
N TYR A 144 -2.96 -1.10 13.23
CA TYR A 144 -3.30 0.28 12.90
C TYR A 144 -2.11 1.04 12.28
N VAL A 145 -0.91 0.91 12.86
CA VAL A 145 0.33 1.47 12.31
C VAL A 145 0.65 0.84 10.95
N HIS A 146 0.50 -0.47 10.81
CA HIS A 146 0.77 -1.19 9.56
C HIS A 146 -0.15 -0.74 8.41
N PHE A 147 -1.44 -0.60 8.68
CA PHE A 147 -2.41 -0.05 7.73
C PHE A 147 -2.15 1.43 7.43
N ASN A 148 -1.72 2.23 8.40
CA ASN A 148 -1.33 3.62 8.16
C ASN A 148 -0.07 3.74 7.30
N ASN A 149 0.91 2.85 7.47
CA ASN A 149 2.07 2.78 6.59
C ASN A 149 1.64 2.48 5.14
N ALA A 150 0.70 1.55 4.96
CA ALA A 150 0.11 1.30 3.64
C ALA A 150 -0.58 2.54 3.07
N ARG A 151 -1.42 3.21 3.87
CA ARG A 151 -2.10 4.45 3.49
C ARG A 151 -1.11 5.53 3.06
N PHE A 152 -0.01 5.71 3.79
CA PHE A 152 1.06 6.63 3.42
C PHE A 152 1.65 6.32 2.04
N PHE A 153 2.07 5.07 1.79
CA PHE A 153 2.65 4.72 0.49
C PHE A 153 1.64 4.91 -0.64
N ILE A 154 0.37 4.53 -0.44
CA ILE A 154 -0.70 4.71 -1.43
C ILE A 154 -0.82 6.19 -1.81
N LEU A 155 -0.94 7.08 -0.81
CA LEU A 155 -1.03 8.52 -1.04
C LEU A 155 0.22 9.08 -1.72
N PHE A 156 1.40 8.65 -1.26
CA PHE A 156 2.67 9.08 -1.83
C PHE A 156 2.78 8.71 -3.32
N TYR A 157 2.39 7.49 -3.68
CA TYR A 157 2.38 7.04 -5.07
C TYR A 157 1.37 7.82 -5.93
N ILE A 158 0.15 8.04 -5.42
CA ILE A 158 -0.86 8.85 -6.12
C ILE A 158 -0.35 10.28 -6.36
N TYR A 159 0.29 10.89 -5.36
CA TYR A 159 0.90 12.21 -5.48
C TYR A 159 2.00 12.24 -6.55
N LEU A 160 2.92 11.27 -6.53
CA LEU A 160 3.98 11.16 -7.52
C LEU A 160 3.44 10.99 -8.96
N GLN A 161 2.33 10.27 -9.12
CA GLN A 161 1.66 10.15 -10.42
C GLN A 161 1.04 11.48 -10.87
N SER A 162 0.35 12.21 -10.00
CA SER A 162 -0.29 13.50 -10.36
C SER A 162 0.72 14.59 -10.69
N SER A 163 1.83 14.70 -9.95
CA SER A 163 2.92 15.66 -10.22
C SER A 163 3.62 15.41 -11.56
N THR A 164 3.55 14.18 -12.08
CA THR A 164 4.11 13.83 -13.41
C THR A 164 3.25 14.35 -14.55
N ILE A 165 1.92 14.32 -14.37
CA ILE A 165 0.97 14.72 -15.40
C ILE A 165 1.03 16.25 -15.57
N GLN A 166 1.18 16.99 -14.47
CA GLN A 166 1.30 18.46 -14.51
C GLN A 166 2.57 18.95 -15.22
N ASN A 167 3.69 18.21 -15.10
CA ASN A 167 4.96 18.56 -15.74
C ASN A 167 5.05 18.20 -17.24
N LYS A 168 4.04 17.57 -17.83
CA LYS A 168 3.98 17.27 -19.27
C LYS A 168 3.19 18.30 -20.09
N ASN A 169 2.60 19.30 -19.42
CA ASN A 169 1.75 20.33 -20.02
C ASN A 169 2.45 21.70 -20.14
N TYR A 170 3.78 21.74 -20.06
CA TYR A 170 4.61 22.92 -20.28
C TYR A 170 5.72 22.58 -21.29
#